data_AF-W2TAI6-F1
#
_entry.id   AF-W2TAI6-F1
#
_cell.length_a   1.000
_cell.length_b   1.000
_cell.length_c   1.000
_cell.angle_alpha   90.00
_cell.angle_beta   90.00
_cell.angle_gamma   90.00
#
_symmetry.space_group_name_H-M   'P 1'
#
loop_
_entity.id
_entity.type
_entity.pdbx_description
1 polymer ?
#
loop_
_entity_poly.entity_id
_entity_poly.type
_entity_poly.pdbx_seq_one_letter_code
_entity_poly.pdbx_strand_id
1 'polypeptide(L)'
;MSTPHQVITGALNRGENVYATGNVEGTTFIVCAVGSDVVILGADFSRVQIISGCSHHTEQLVNSVSCCQDSGKIAATYGNIIRVFEPTNVASEKSKPCFAYQWIETQCFTVKEQVNAVLWNVDGLRMTVVIGDEIFLYQHRSLSCISRSASSGPVMFCIAEEEQSQDACNWDIVWSVQLAQRPKYIKFSTDGTFLAVSGENDYLVKIFYQESAEHENREHLSFGFVTLHHPAPVRGFEWRRTGRYMPRKCVQAVLMTWCEDNTSRIWKETPPPELAMIDLSGDGGEPSLERSRPRKFFGKHIRVKKTRNKIINKLKGIVPEKKRRGEEPPLALGLRAQIGKSPSFSDLQSGHHSYTNIQFHLAATINAETDCMLVPSMENGGVLQKPLCVHWLNNKELVFSIGAEKLLAEALISENDRRSANVSPCENTETEYSPSPSNSQQERSEWATNAFGSVCSDSPSSKDILDVKLEILLRQWTRSHDIIFTVHPLDGSLLTWTVEWLDDLHRQPTVSFTSRF
;
A
#
# COMPACT_ATOMS: atom_id res chain seq x y z
N MET A 1 -6.41 -27.16 -31.50
CA MET A 1 -7.23 -27.57 -30.33
C MET A 1 -6.38 -27.31 -29.10
N SER A 2 -6.67 -26.24 -28.36
CA SER A 2 -6.00 -25.97 -27.08
C SER A 2 -6.45 -27.03 -26.08
N THR A 3 -5.52 -27.85 -25.63
CA THR A 3 -5.77 -28.71 -24.48
C THR A 3 -6.16 -27.82 -23.29
N PRO A 4 -7.20 -28.16 -22.53
CA PRO A 4 -7.49 -27.45 -21.29
C PRO A 4 -6.27 -27.57 -20.39
N HIS A 5 -5.73 -26.43 -19.98
CA HIS A 5 -4.61 -26.36 -19.04
C HIS A 5 -5.12 -26.91 -17.71
N GLN A 6 -4.78 -28.14 -17.41
CA GLN A 6 -5.15 -28.79 -16.15
C GLN A 6 -4.35 -28.13 -15.03
N VAL A 7 -5.00 -27.23 -14.29
CA VAL A 7 -4.52 -26.70 -13.01
C VAL A 7 -4.61 -27.84 -11.99
N ILE A 8 -3.57 -28.65 -11.88
CA ILE A 8 -3.41 -29.63 -10.79
C ILE A 8 -2.86 -28.87 -9.58
N THR A 9 -3.32 -28.99 -8.34
CA THR A 9 -4.62 -29.28 -7.68
C THR A 9 -4.25 -29.35 -6.21
N GLY A 10 -4.80 -28.48 -5.40
CA GLY A 10 -4.77 -28.58 -3.95
C GLY A 10 -5.70 -27.52 -3.41
N ALA A 11 -6.62 -27.90 -2.53
CA ALA A 11 -7.41 -26.92 -1.80
C ALA A 11 -6.45 -26.05 -0.99
N LEU A 12 -6.78 -24.76 -0.84
CA LEU A 12 -6.08 -23.92 0.13
C LEU A 12 -6.08 -24.62 1.49
N ASN A 13 -4.98 -24.46 2.22
CA ASN A 13 -4.92 -24.91 3.60
C ASN A 13 -6.09 -24.31 4.41
N ARG A 14 -6.50 -25.02 5.47
CA ARG A 14 -7.54 -24.52 6.36
C ARG A 14 -6.97 -23.43 7.26
N GLY A 15 -7.76 -22.39 7.49
CA GLY A 15 -7.43 -21.32 8.43
C GLY A 15 -7.49 -19.94 7.79
N GLU A 16 -7.12 -18.94 8.59
CA GLU A 16 -7.00 -17.56 8.17
C GLU A 16 -5.62 -17.31 7.56
N ASN A 17 -5.49 -16.30 6.70
CA ASN A 17 -4.20 -15.88 6.10
C ASN A 17 -3.48 -16.99 5.31
N VAL A 18 -4.22 -17.86 4.63
CA VAL A 18 -3.68 -18.95 3.78
C VAL A 18 -3.47 -18.51 2.32
N TYR A 19 -3.78 -17.26 1.99
CA TYR A 19 -3.45 -16.64 0.72
C TYR A 19 -3.25 -15.13 0.92
N ALA A 20 -2.50 -14.51 0.02
CA ALA A 20 -2.33 -13.07 -0.02
C ALA A 20 -2.15 -12.59 -1.46
N THR A 21 -2.44 -11.32 -1.71
CA THR A 21 -2.17 -10.65 -3.00
C THR A 21 -0.97 -9.73 -2.86
N GLY A 22 -0.07 -9.79 -3.81
CA GLY A 22 1.12 -8.95 -3.88
C GLY A 22 1.24 -8.20 -5.19
N ASN A 23 2.21 -7.29 -5.26
CA ASN A 23 2.54 -6.58 -6.48
C ASN A 23 4.07 -6.44 -6.61
N VAL A 24 4.59 -6.67 -7.82
CA VAL A 24 5.98 -6.39 -8.18
C VAL A 24 5.98 -5.54 -9.43
N GLU A 25 6.53 -4.32 -9.34
CA GLU A 25 6.66 -3.39 -10.47
C GLU A 25 5.36 -3.14 -11.27
N GLY A 26 4.22 -3.12 -10.59
CA GLY A 26 2.92 -2.93 -11.23
C GLY A 26 2.21 -4.24 -11.62
N THR A 27 2.91 -5.37 -11.60
CA THR A 27 2.30 -6.68 -11.90
C THR A 27 1.80 -7.34 -10.62
N THR A 28 0.50 -7.61 -10.55
CA THR A 28 -0.14 -8.26 -9.41
C THR A 28 0.04 -9.79 -9.47
N PHE A 29 0.27 -10.40 -8.32
CA PHE A 29 0.35 -11.84 -8.16
C PHE A 29 -0.42 -12.29 -6.92
N ILE A 30 -0.72 -13.57 -6.86
CA ILE A 30 -1.42 -14.21 -5.75
C ILE A 30 -0.51 -15.30 -5.19
N VAL A 31 -0.35 -15.34 -3.88
CA VAL A 31 0.36 -16.40 -3.18
C VAL A 31 -0.62 -17.22 -2.36
N CYS A 32 -0.51 -18.54 -2.44
CA CYS A 32 -1.42 -19.51 -1.84
C CYS A 32 -0.64 -20.55 -1.03
N ALA A 33 -1.11 -20.86 0.17
CA ALA A 33 -0.66 -21.98 0.98
C ALA A 33 -1.41 -23.25 0.58
N VAL A 34 -0.70 -24.23 0.03
CA VAL A 34 -1.28 -25.48 -0.47
C VAL A 34 -0.44 -26.65 0.06
N GLY A 35 -0.93 -27.34 1.09
CA GLY A 35 -0.18 -28.37 1.78
C GLY A 35 1.07 -27.79 2.46
N SER A 36 2.22 -28.37 2.14
CA SER A 36 3.55 -27.86 2.49
C SER A 36 4.09 -26.82 1.48
N ASP A 37 3.36 -26.50 0.42
CA ASP A 37 3.90 -25.72 -0.68
C ASP A 37 3.32 -24.31 -0.70
N VAL A 38 4.15 -23.36 -1.12
CA VAL A 38 3.75 -22.00 -1.43
C VAL A 38 3.62 -21.89 -2.95
N VAL A 39 2.38 -21.73 -3.43
CA VAL A 39 2.05 -21.63 -4.84
C VAL A 39 1.84 -20.16 -5.21
N ILE A 40 2.55 -19.70 -6.24
CA ILE A 40 2.46 -18.32 -6.74
C ILE A 40 1.78 -18.34 -8.11
N LEU A 41 0.72 -17.54 -8.22
CA LEU A 41 -0.11 -17.39 -9.41
C LEU A 41 -0.04 -15.96 -9.94
N GLY A 42 -0.14 -15.79 -11.25
CA GLY A 42 -0.34 -14.50 -11.89
C GLY A 42 -1.76 -13.96 -11.64
N ALA A 43 -2.00 -12.71 -12.03
CA ALA A 43 -3.33 -12.11 -11.95
C ALA A 43 -4.41 -12.84 -12.79
N ASP A 44 -3.97 -13.59 -13.81
CA ASP A 44 -4.80 -14.46 -14.66
C ASP A 44 -4.96 -15.88 -14.09
N PHE A 45 -4.53 -16.10 -12.85
CA PHE A 45 -4.45 -17.41 -12.19
C PHE A 45 -3.54 -18.43 -12.89
N SER A 46 -2.69 -18.00 -13.83
CA SER A 46 -1.65 -18.85 -14.38
C SER A 46 -0.59 -19.14 -13.33
N ARG A 47 -0.07 -20.36 -13.30
CA ARG A 47 0.95 -20.75 -12.32
C ARG A 47 2.31 -20.14 -12.67
N VAL A 48 2.81 -19.27 -11.81
CA VAL A 48 4.13 -18.62 -11.96
C VAL A 48 5.23 -19.48 -11.34
N GLN A 49 5.05 -19.92 -10.09
CA GLN A 49 6.06 -20.68 -9.34
C GLN A 49 5.41 -21.58 -8.29
N ILE A 50 6.05 -22.71 -7.98
CA ILE A 50 5.76 -23.50 -6.77
C ILE A 50 7.07 -23.53 -5.96
N ILE A 51 6.99 -23.17 -4.69
CA ILE A 51 8.08 -23.28 -3.73
C ILE A 51 7.73 -24.42 -2.78
N SER A 52 8.46 -25.52 -2.89
CA SER A 52 8.23 -26.69 -2.05
C SER A 52 8.75 -26.46 -0.63
N GLY A 53 7.93 -26.75 0.37
CA GLY A 53 8.31 -26.61 1.79
C GLY A 53 9.18 -27.75 2.33
N CYS A 54 9.43 -28.80 1.55
CA CYS A 54 10.20 -29.97 1.95
C CYS A 54 11.67 -29.62 2.21
N SER A 55 12.01 -29.37 3.47
CA SER A 55 13.37 -29.50 3.99
C SER A 55 13.44 -30.77 4.84
N HIS A 56 14.53 -31.54 4.66
CA HIS A 56 14.76 -32.86 5.22
C HIS A 56 14.19 -33.06 6.66
N HIS A 57 13.30 -34.05 6.79
CA HIS A 57 12.84 -34.75 8.01
C HIS A 57 11.46 -34.47 8.64
N THR A 58 10.66 -33.48 8.21
CA THR A 58 9.23 -33.43 8.59
C THR A 58 8.42 -32.58 7.60
N GLU A 59 7.38 -33.15 6.99
CA GLU A 59 6.41 -32.39 6.18
C GLU A 59 5.55 -31.51 7.09
N GLN A 60 5.88 -30.23 7.17
CA GLN A 60 5.08 -29.24 7.87
C GLN A 60 4.21 -28.48 6.87
N LEU A 61 2.93 -28.33 7.20
CA LEU A 61 1.99 -27.54 6.40
C LEU A 61 2.30 -26.05 6.55
N VAL A 62 2.03 -25.29 5.49
CA VAL A 62 2.08 -23.83 5.55
C VAL A 62 0.89 -23.33 6.38
N ASN A 63 1.16 -22.74 7.54
CA ASN A 63 0.13 -22.24 8.46
C ASN A 63 -0.43 -20.87 8.05
N SER A 64 0.43 -19.97 7.59
CA SER A 64 0.07 -18.59 7.24
C SER A 64 1.04 -18.07 6.18
N VAL A 65 0.52 -17.25 5.28
CA VAL A 65 1.27 -16.54 4.25
C VAL A 65 0.85 -15.08 4.23
N SER A 66 1.81 -14.19 4.09
CA SER A 66 1.58 -12.77 3.88
C SER A 66 2.47 -12.24 2.77
N CYS A 67 1.97 -11.27 2.03
CA CYS A 67 2.72 -10.56 1.00
C CYS A 67 2.82 -9.06 1.30
N CYS A 68 4.02 -8.50 1.17
CA CYS A 68 4.22 -7.06 1.22
C CYS A 68 3.78 -6.43 -0.11
N GLN A 69 2.89 -5.44 -0.05
CA GLN A 69 2.32 -4.81 -1.25
C GLN A 69 3.31 -3.92 -2.00
N ASP A 70 4.29 -3.32 -1.32
CA ASP A 70 5.25 -2.40 -1.96
C ASP A 70 6.52 -3.10 -2.47
N SER A 71 7.01 -4.12 -1.75
CA SER A 71 8.25 -4.82 -2.09
C SER A 71 8.03 -6.16 -2.80
N GLY A 72 6.81 -6.70 -2.77
CA GLY A 72 6.49 -8.03 -3.30
C GLY A 72 7.11 -9.17 -2.51
N LYS A 73 7.70 -8.92 -1.33
CA LYS A 73 8.23 -9.97 -0.45
C LYS A 73 7.10 -10.84 0.10
N ILE A 74 7.40 -12.11 0.26
CA ILE A 74 6.48 -13.11 0.82
C ILE A 74 7.05 -13.59 2.16
N ALA A 75 6.21 -13.71 3.17
CA ALA A 75 6.53 -14.42 4.40
C ALA A 75 5.59 -15.63 4.49
N ALA A 76 6.14 -16.81 4.76
CA ALA A 76 5.39 -18.03 4.96
C ALA A 76 5.84 -18.73 6.25
N THR A 77 4.89 -19.31 6.98
CA THR A 77 5.15 -19.94 8.27
C THR A 77 4.91 -21.45 8.20
N TYR A 78 5.83 -22.23 8.76
CA TYR A 78 5.79 -23.68 8.86
C TYR A 78 5.97 -24.05 10.32
N GLY A 79 4.89 -24.37 11.04
CA GLY A 79 4.98 -24.59 12.49
C GLY A 79 5.55 -23.35 13.20
N ASN A 80 6.77 -23.48 13.74
CA ASN A 80 7.51 -22.40 14.42
C ASN A 80 8.61 -21.76 13.54
N ILE A 81 8.69 -22.09 12.26
CA ILE A 81 9.67 -21.56 11.31
C ILE A 81 9.01 -20.48 10.45
N ILE A 82 9.68 -19.35 10.27
CA ILE A 82 9.27 -18.27 9.36
C ILE A 82 10.29 -18.17 8.23
N ARG A 83 9.82 -18.27 6.98
CA ARG A 83 10.62 -18.11 5.78
C ARG A 83 10.21 -16.85 5.03
N VAL A 84 11.19 -16.07 4.59
CA VAL A 84 11.02 -14.85 3.80
C VAL A 84 11.56 -15.08 2.40
N PHE A 85 10.75 -14.76 1.41
CA PHE A 85 11.08 -14.85 0.00
C PHE A 85 11.07 -13.47 -0.65
N GLU A 86 12.08 -13.19 -1.47
CA GLU A 86 12.19 -11.92 -2.21
C GLU A 86 12.04 -12.14 -3.72
N PRO A 87 11.33 -11.25 -4.43
CA PRO A 87 11.19 -11.32 -5.88
C PRO A 87 12.54 -10.96 -6.54
N THR A 88 12.99 -11.82 -7.43
CA THR A 88 14.20 -11.65 -8.24
C THR A 88 13.81 -11.67 -9.71
N ASN A 89 14.28 -10.68 -10.46
CA ASN A 89 14.02 -10.62 -11.90
C ASN A 89 14.76 -11.75 -12.62
N VAL A 90 14.03 -12.52 -13.41
CA VAL A 90 14.59 -13.56 -14.29
C VAL A 90 14.63 -13.00 -15.69
N ALA A 91 15.81 -12.94 -16.29
CA ALA A 91 15.96 -12.52 -17.68
C ALA A 91 15.05 -13.38 -18.56
N SER A 92 14.03 -12.76 -19.15
CA SER A 92 13.03 -13.45 -19.97
C SER A 92 13.71 -14.13 -21.16
N GLU A 93 13.68 -15.47 -21.18
CA GLU A 93 13.88 -16.21 -22.42
C GLU A 93 12.76 -15.82 -23.39
N LYS A 94 13.12 -15.50 -24.64
CA LYS A 94 12.26 -14.89 -25.68
C LYS A 94 10.98 -15.66 -26.07
N SER A 95 10.62 -16.74 -25.36
CA SER A 95 9.55 -17.67 -25.73
C SER A 95 8.33 -17.68 -24.80
N LYS A 96 8.34 -16.96 -23.66
CA LYS A 96 7.17 -16.87 -22.78
C LYS A 96 6.89 -15.41 -22.34
N PRO A 97 5.68 -14.88 -22.55
CA PRO A 97 5.25 -13.60 -21.99
C PRO A 97 4.94 -13.71 -20.47
N CYS A 98 5.51 -14.70 -19.79
CA CYS A 98 5.15 -15.04 -18.42
C CYS A 98 6.00 -14.23 -17.44
N PHE A 99 5.33 -13.64 -16.45
CA PHE A 99 5.85 -12.97 -15.25
C PHE A 99 7.38 -13.06 -15.06
N ALA A 100 8.11 -11.95 -15.21
CA ALA A 100 9.58 -11.93 -15.21
C ALA A 100 10.22 -12.04 -13.80
N TYR A 101 9.49 -12.54 -12.80
CA TYR A 101 9.96 -12.64 -11.42
C TYR A 101 9.82 -14.05 -10.90
N GLN A 102 10.82 -14.46 -10.12
CA GLN A 102 10.78 -15.63 -9.26
C GLN A 102 11.08 -15.22 -7.82
N TRP A 103 10.48 -15.90 -6.87
CA TRP A 103 10.70 -15.68 -5.44
C TRP A 103 11.74 -16.68 -4.95
N ILE A 104 12.80 -16.15 -4.34
CA ILE A 104 13.88 -16.95 -3.75
C ILE A 104 13.86 -16.76 -2.24
N GLU A 105 14.15 -17.83 -1.50
CA GLU A 105 14.28 -17.76 -0.04
C GLU A 105 15.53 -16.96 0.30
N THR A 106 15.37 -15.87 1.06
CA THR A 106 16.49 -15.02 1.49
C THR A 106 16.77 -15.13 2.97
N GLN A 107 15.75 -15.46 3.77
CA GLN A 107 15.86 -15.54 5.22
C GLN A 107 14.96 -16.65 5.76
N CYS A 108 15.45 -17.35 6.77
CA CYS A 108 14.73 -18.37 7.52
C CYS A 108 15.13 -18.24 8.98
N PHE A 109 14.15 -18.17 9.88
CA PHE A 109 14.40 -18.11 11.30
C PHE A 109 13.31 -18.83 12.08
N THR A 110 13.66 -19.30 13.26
CA THR A 110 12.78 -20.11 14.11
C THR A 110 12.37 -19.31 15.33
N VAL A 111 11.09 -19.39 15.70
CA VAL A 111 10.54 -18.83 16.92
C VAL A 111 10.28 -19.92 17.95
N LYS A 112 10.01 -19.53 19.20
CA LYS A 112 9.89 -20.47 20.33
C LYS A 112 8.74 -21.46 20.19
N GLU A 113 7.62 -21.01 19.65
CA GLU A 113 6.38 -21.79 19.56
C GLU A 113 5.75 -21.66 18.17
N GLN A 114 4.66 -22.41 17.93
CA GLN A 114 3.97 -22.41 16.64
C GLN A 114 3.40 -21.03 16.31
N VAL A 115 3.75 -20.52 15.12
CA VAL A 115 3.23 -19.27 14.58
C VAL A 115 1.80 -19.48 14.10
N ASN A 116 0.90 -18.59 14.51
CA ASN A 116 -0.50 -18.62 14.12
C ASN A 116 -0.80 -17.74 12.91
N ALA A 117 -0.15 -16.59 12.84
CA ALA A 117 -0.27 -15.69 11.70
C ALA A 117 1.04 -14.90 11.52
N VAL A 118 1.38 -14.63 10.26
CA VAL A 118 2.39 -13.63 9.90
C VAL A 118 1.75 -12.57 9.01
N LEU A 119 2.05 -11.31 9.25
CA LEU A 119 1.54 -10.19 8.46
C LEU A 119 2.67 -9.21 8.15
N TRP A 120 2.80 -8.82 6.90
CA TRP A 120 3.70 -7.75 6.51
C TRP A 120 3.07 -6.41 6.88
N ASN A 121 3.89 -5.52 7.43
CA ASN A 121 3.57 -4.11 7.35
C ASN A 121 4.03 -3.57 5.98
N VAL A 122 3.34 -2.55 5.47
CA VAL A 122 3.40 -2.06 4.08
C VAL A 122 4.81 -1.78 3.56
N ASP A 123 5.79 -1.59 4.44
CA ASP A 123 7.17 -1.22 4.11
C ASP A 123 8.14 -2.40 3.80
N GLY A 124 7.76 -3.65 4.04
CA GLY A 124 8.63 -4.82 3.84
C GLY A 124 9.85 -4.86 4.77
N LEU A 125 9.85 -4.04 5.82
CA LEU A 125 10.89 -3.94 6.85
C LEU A 125 10.35 -4.20 8.25
N ARG A 126 9.04 -4.29 8.39
CA ARG A 126 8.36 -4.75 9.61
C ARG A 126 7.39 -5.88 9.30
N MET A 127 7.32 -6.85 10.19
CA MET A 127 6.30 -7.89 10.16
C MET A 127 5.72 -8.11 11.55
N THR A 128 4.43 -8.42 11.60
CA THR A 128 3.74 -8.84 12.81
C THR A 128 3.63 -10.35 12.81
N VAL A 129 4.02 -10.97 13.92
CA VAL A 129 3.97 -12.42 14.13
C VAL A 129 3.10 -12.68 15.34
N VAL A 130 2.12 -13.57 15.20
CA VAL A 130 1.23 -13.98 16.29
C VAL A 130 1.64 -15.36 16.76
N ILE A 131 1.91 -15.49 18.06
CA ILE A 131 2.30 -16.75 18.70
C ILE A 131 1.42 -16.91 19.94
N GLY A 132 0.57 -17.94 19.94
CA GLY A 132 -0.41 -18.12 21.01
C GLY A 132 -1.34 -16.91 21.10
N ASP A 133 -1.35 -16.26 22.25
CA ASP A 133 -2.09 -15.04 22.56
C ASP A 133 -1.20 -13.78 22.63
N GLU A 134 0.07 -13.87 22.21
CA GLU A 134 0.97 -12.72 22.08
C GLU A 134 1.13 -12.27 20.63
N ILE A 135 1.24 -10.96 20.45
CA ILE A 135 1.59 -10.32 19.19
C ILE A 135 3.01 -9.75 19.30
N PHE A 136 3.85 -10.06 18.32
CA PHE A 136 5.21 -9.54 18.20
C PHE A 136 5.36 -8.70 16.93
N LEU A 137 5.93 -7.51 17.06
CA LEU A 137 6.37 -6.69 15.93
C LEU A 137 7.87 -6.88 15.73
N TYR A 138 8.22 -7.59 14.67
CA TYR A 138 9.59 -7.75 14.21
C TYR A 138 9.95 -6.60 13.27
N GLN A 139 11.15 -6.06 13.45
CA GLN A 139 11.73 -5.01 12.63
C GLN A 139 13.09 -5.45 12.10
N HIS A 140 13.30 -5.31 10.80
CA HIS A 140 14.57 -5.64 10.18
C HIS A 140 15.67 -4.68 10.67
N ARG A 141 16.85 -5.20 11.01
CA ARG A 141 18.00 -4.43 11.55
C ARG A 141 18.41 -3.25 10.70
N SER A 142 18.19 -3.32 9.39
CA SER A 142 18.47 -2.22 8.47
C SER A 142 17.66 -0.96 8.76
N LEU A 143 16.50 -1.08 9.40
CA LEU A 143 15.71 0.05 9.86
C LEU A 143 16.19 0.55 11.23
N SER A 144 16.57 -0.38 12.12
CA SER A 144 17.12 -0.08 13.45
C SER A 144 18.45 0.67 13.41
N CYS A 145 19.35 0.33 12.48
CA CYS A 145 20.66 0.98 12.36
C CYS A 145 20.58 2.41 11.80
N ILE A 146 19.58 2.70 10.95
CA ILE A 146 19.36 4.04 10.41
C ILE A 146 18.85 4.98 11.50
N SER A 147 17.94 4.52 12.36
CA SER A 147 17.43 5.31 13.50
C SER A 147 18.53 5.70 14.49
N ARG A 148 19.54 4.84 14.69
CA ARG A 148 20.68 5.11 15.61
C ARG A 148 21.72 6.08 15.05
N SER A 149 21.81 6.20 13.72
CA SER A 149 22.77 7.12 13.08
C SER A 149 22.36 8.60 13.10
N ALA A 150 21.15 8.92 13.55
CA ALA A 150 20.67 10.30 13.67
C ALA A 150 21.18 11.03 14.93
N SER A 151 21.77 10.33 15.90
CA SER A 151 22.52 11.00 16.97
C SER A 151 23.86 11.49 16.43
N SER A 152 24.14 12.78 16.60
CA SER A 152 25.32 13.55 16.20
C SER A 152 26.68 12.98 16.69
N GLY A 153 27.03 11.76 16.31
CA GLY A 153 28.37 11.20 16.42
C GLY A 153 29.17 11.44 15.14
N PRO A 154 30.51 11.55 15.22
CA PRO A 154 31.34 11.70 14.03
C PRO A 154 31.08 10.54 13.05
N VAL A 155 31.05 10.86 11.76
CA VAL A 155 30.97 9.87 10.67
C VAL A 155 32.22 8.99 10.74
N MET A 156 32.14 7.90 11.47
CA MET A 156 33.16 6.87 11.46
C MET A 156 32.96 6.03 10.21
N PHE A 157 33.94 6.05 9.31
CA PHE A 157 34.11 5.03 8.28
C PHE A 157 34.52 3.72 8.98
N CYS A 158 33.57 3.07 9.64
CA CYS A 158 33.74 1.69 10.04
C CYS A 158 33.51 0.85 8.78
N ILE A 159 34.61 0.34 8.21
CA ILE A 159 34.54 -0.97 7.53
C ILE A 159 33.95 -1.87 8.60
N ALA A 160 32.69 -2.30 8.41
CA ALA A 160 32.10 -3.29 9.28
C ALA A 160 33.01 -4.51 9.15
N GLU A 161 33.84 -4.75 10.16
CA GLU A 161 34.44 -6.06 10.33
C GLU A 161 33.25 -7.00 10.39
N GLU A 162 33.09 -7.78 9.33
CA GLU A 162 32.18 -8.91 9.28
C GLU A 162 32.69 -9.91 10.33
N GLU A 163 32.40 -9.65 11.60
CA GLU A 163 32.31 -10.71 12.57
C GLU A 163 31.15 -11.60 12.10
N GLN A 164 31.55 -12.60 11.33
CA GLN A 164 30.76 -13.72 10.85
C GLN A 164 30.24 -14.53 12.03
N SER A 165 29.30 -13.98 12.81
CA SER A 165 28.31 -14.80 13.47
C SER A 165 27.23 -15.12 12.43
N GLN A 166 27.38 -16.25 11.73
CA GLN A 166 26.42 -16.75 10.74
C GLN A 166 25.01 -17.01 11.31
N ASP A 167 24.80 -16.81 12.62
CA ASP A 167 23.56 -17.15 13.35
C ASP A 167 22.77 -15.95 13.91
N ALA A 168 23.15 -14.70 13.62
CA ALA A 168 22.39 -13.55 14.13
C ALA A 168 21.14 -13.29 13.27
N CYS A 169 19.95 -13.58 13.82
CA CYS A 169 18.67 -13.23 13.19
C CYS A 169 18.65 -11.74 12.80
N ASN A 170 18.33 -11.44 11.53
CA ASN A 170 18.29 -10.07 11.00
C ASN A 170 17.09 -9.24 11.48
N TRP A 171 16.25 -9.80 12.35
CA TRP A 171 15.05 -9.19 12.86
C TRP A 171 15.13 -9.00 14.37
N ASP A 172 14.82 -7.80 14.81
CA ASP A 172 14.72 -7.45 16.22
C ASP A 172 13.25 -7.32 16.60
N ILE A 173 12.87 -7.77 17.80
CA ILE A 173 11.53 -7.51 18.36
C ILE A 173 11.54 -6.09 18.93
N VAL A 174 10.72 -5.21 18.36
CA VAL A 174 10.64 -3.80 18.77
C VAL A 174 9.41 -3.46 19.59
N TRP A 175 8.41 -4.34 19.58
CA TRP A 175 7.19 -4.25 20.38
C TRP A 175 6.56 -5.64 20.52
N SER A 176 5.95 -5.90 21.67
CA SER A 176 5.12 -7.07 21.90
C SER A 176 3.97 -6.74 22.84
N VAL A 177 2.85 -7.45 22.69
CA VAL A 177 1.72 -7.35 23.62
C VAL A 177 1.06 -8.70 23.82
N GLN A 178 0.79 -9.01 25.08
CA GLN A 178 -0.02 -10.15 25.52
C GLN A 178 -1.51 -9.77 25.44
N LEU A 179 -2.31 -10.59 24.75
CA LEU A 179 -3.75 -10.40 24.66
C LEU A 179 -4.48 -11.33 25.63
N ALA A 180 -5.71 -10.94 25.99
CA ALA A 180 -6.56 -11.72 26.89
C ALA A 180 -7.16 -12.97 26.22
N GLN A 181 -7.22 -12.98 24.88
CA GLN A 181 -7.65 -14.11 24.07
C GLN A 181 -6.74 -14.25 22.86
N ARG A 182 -6.62 -15.50 22.38
CA ARG A 182 -5.87 -15.83 21.17
C ARG A 182 -6.47 -15.13 19.95
N PRO A 183 -5.69 -14.33 19.21
CA PRO A 183 -6.14 -13.71 17.97
C PRO A 183 -6.56 -14.75 16.94
N LYS A 184 -7.74 -14.55 16.35
CA LYS A 184 -8.18 -15.32 15.18
C LYS A 184 -8.16 -14.45 13.93
N TYR A 185 -8.71 -13.25 14.03
CA TYR A 185 -8.79 -12.29 12.94
C TYR A 185 -7.79 -11.18 13.17
N ILE A 186 -6.89 -10.97 12.21
CA ILE A 186 -5.87 -9.92 12.29
C ILE A 186 -5.58 -9.34 10.90
N LYS A 187 -5.70 -8.02 10.74
CA LYS A 187 -5.41 -7.32 9.47
C LYS A 187 -4.90 -5.91 9.69
N PHE A 188 -3.89 -5.54 8.91
CA PHE A 188 -3.47 -4.15 8.78
C PHE A 188 -4.44 -3.34 7.90
N SER A 189 -4.60 -2.05 8.24
CA SER A 189 -5.19 -1.08 7.32
C SER A 189 -4.34 -0.97 6.06
N THR A 190 -4.95 -0.52 4.96
CA THR A 190 -4.28 -0.49 3.64
C THR A 190 -3.01 0.35 3.61
N ASP A 191 -2.91 1.36 4.47
CA ASP A 191 -1.73 2.22 4.60
C ASP A 191 -0.72 1.73 5.67
N GLY A 192 -1.01 0.65 6.38
CA GLY A 192 -0.17 0.09 7.44
C GLY A 192 -0.20 0.84 8.76
N THR A 193 -1.09 1.83 8.91
CA THR A 193 -1.21 2.65 10.13
C THR A 193 -1.83 1.88 11.30
N PHE A 194 -2.90 1.14 11.03
CA PHE A 194 -3.74 0.51 12.04
C PHE A 194 -3.64 -1.00 11.93
N LEU A 195 -3.60 -1.70 13.07
CA LEU A 195 -3.69 -3.15 13.15
C LEU A 195 -4.96 -3.53 13.89
N ALA A 196 -5.95 -4.07 13.17
CA ALA A 196 -7.17 -4.60 13.78
C ALA A 196 -6.95 -6.06 14.20
N VAL A 197 -7.43 -6.41 15.40
CA VAL A 197 -7.30 -7.73 16.02
C VAL A 197 -8.61 -8.11 16.72
N SER A 198 -9.06 -9.36 16.55
CA SER A 198 -10.16 -9.96 17.30
C SER A 198 -9.90 -11.44 17.56
N GLY A 199 -10.27 -11.93 18.75
CA GLY A 199 -10.32 -13.36 19.07
C GLY A 199 -11.50 -14.07 18.40
N GLU A 200 -11.60 -15.39 18.60
CA GLU A 200 -12.61 -16.26 17.97
C GLU A 200 -14.05 -16.00 18.42
N ASN A 201 -14.23 -15.67 19.71
CA ASN A 201 -15.53 -15.42 20.32
C ASN A 201 -15.57 -14.06 21.04
N ASP A 202 -14.70 -13.14 20.62
CA ASP A 202 -14.63 -11.81 21.18
C ASP A 202 -15.77 -10.94 20.66
N TYR A 203 -16.32 -10.12 21.55
CA TYR A 203 -17.32 -9.09 21.24
C TYR A 203 -16.63 -7.75 20.88
N LEU A 204 -15.31 -7.76 20.79
CA LEU A 204 -14.47 -6.57 20.72
C LEU A 204 -13.47 -6.71 19.57
N VAL A 205 -13.31 -5.64 18.78
CA VAL A 205 -12.16 -5.50 17.88
C VAL A 205 -11.22 -4.48 18.47
N LYS A 206 -9.95 -4.86 18.72
CA LYS A 206 -8.90 -3.94 19.13
C LYS A 206 -8.18 -3.40 17.91
N ILE A 207 -8.07 -2.08 17.80
CA ILE A 207 -7.33 -1.40 16.74
C ILE A 207 -6.09 -0.78 17.37
N PHE A 208 -4.93 -1.38 17.13
CA PHE A 208 -3.63 -0.86 17.56
C PHE A 208 -3.11 0.18 16.57
N TYR A 209 -2.44 1.21 17.10
CA TYR A 209 -1.75 2.23 16.32
C TYR A 209 -0.46 2.64 17.02
N GLN A 210 0.55 3.02 16.24
CA GLN A 210 1.79 3.53 16.80
C GLN A 210 1.58 4.96 17.29
N GLU A 211 1.84 5.21 18.57
CA GLU A 211 1.79 6.56 19.14
C GLU A 211 3.03 7.37 18.72
N SER A 212 2.88 8.69 18.71
CA SER A 212 4.05 9.55 18.52
C SER A 212 4.90 9.61 19.76
N ALA A 213 6.22 9.46 19.57
CA ALA A 213 7.20 9.68 20.61
C ALA A 213 7.33 11.19 20.85
N GLU A 214 6.51 11.76 21.73
CA GLU A 214 6.65 13.16 22.17
C GLU A 214 7.95 13.38 22.98
N HIS A 215 8.66 12.31 23.35
CA HIS A 215 9.94 12.36 24.05
C HIS A 215 11.03 11.59 23.28
N GLU A 216 12.09 12.30 22.90
CA GLU A 216 13.21 11.87 22.04
C GLU A 216 14.08 10.71 22.59
N ASN A 217 13.70 10.06 23.70
CA ASN A 217 14.58 9.16 24.46
C ASN A 217 14.07 7.73 24.65
N ARG A 218 13.11 7.24 23.84
CA ARG A 218 12.68 5.84 23.92
C ARG A 218 13.29 5.00 22.80
N GLU A 219 14.11 4.02 23.18
CA GLU A 219 14.60 2.95 22.29
C GLU A 219 13.47 2.01 21.81
N HIS A 220 12.27 2.09 22.41
CA HIS A 220 11.12 1.23 22.14
C HIS A 220 9.93 2.00 21.56
N LEU A 221 9.23 1.38 20.61
CA LEU A 221 8.02 1.94 20.01
C LEU A 221 6.85 1.89 21.01
N SER A 222 6.10 3.00 21.13
CA SER A 222 4.85 3.04 21.90
C SER A 222 3.66 2.77 21.00
N PHE A 223 2.72 1.96 21.47
CA PHE A 223 1.48 1.65 20.78
C PHE A 223 0.30 1.87 21.71
N GLY A 224 -0.69 2.60 21.19
CA GLY A 224 -2.01 2.73 21.80
C GLY A 224 -2.99 1.80 21.10
N PHE A 225 -4.20 1.68 21.66
CA PHE A 225 -5.29 0.95 21.00
C PHE A 225 -6.66 1.58 21.28
N VAL A 226 -7.57 1.39 20.34
CA VAL A 226 -9.00 1.68 20.48
C VAL A 226 -9.76 0.36 20.47
N THR A 227 -10.89 0.28 21.18
CA THR A 227 -11.75 -0.90 21.19
C THR A 227 -13.09 -0.60 20.54
N LEU A 228 -13.51 -1.44 19.59
CA LEU A 228 -14.82 -1.40 18.97
C LEU A 228 -15.73 -2.45 19.60
N HIS A 229 -16.85 -2.03 20.16
CA HIS A 229 -17.78 -2.90 20.88
C HIS A 229 -18.90 -3.41 19.98
N HIS A 230 -19.18 -4.71 20.06
CA HIS A 230 -20.22 -5.39 19.30
C HIS A 230 -21.22 -6.09 20.23
N PRO A 231 -22.49 -6.23 19.84
CA PRO A 231 -23.50 -6.91 20.65
C PRO A 231 -23.42 -8.44 20.58
N ALA A 232 -22.67 -9.00 19.63
CA ALA A 232 -22.46 -10.42 19.43
C ALA A 232 -20.99 -10.72 19.05
N PRO A 233 -20.53 -11.97 19.14
CA PRO A 233 -19.15 -12.33 18.77
C PRO A 233 -18.81 -11.92 17.33
N VAL A 234 -17.65 -11.30 17.17
CA VAL A 234 -17.11 -10.89 15.87
C VAL A 234 -16.59 -12.11 15.14
N ARG A 235 -17.00 -12.26 13.87
CA ARG A 235 -16.63 -13.39 13.01
C ARG A 235 -15.70 -12.99 11.87
N GLY A 236 -15.32 -11.72 11.80
CA GLY A 236 -14.29 -11.21 10.89
C GLY A 236 -14.45 -9.73 10.59
N PHE A 237 -13.49 -9.21 9.84
CA PHE A 237 -13.47 -7.82 9.42
C PHE A 237 -12.61 -7.60 8.18
N GLU A 238 -12.82 -6.45 7.53
CA GLU A 238 -12.11 -6.01 6.34
C GLU A 238 -11.97 -4.48 6.30
N TRP A 239 -10.75 -4.01 6.09
CA TRP A 239 -10.47 -2.59 5.86
C TRP A 239 -10.88 -2.19 4.44
N ARG A 240 -11.49 -1.00 4.32
CA ARG A 240 -11.73 -0.36 3.02
C ARG A 240 -10.39 -0.07 2.34
N ARG A 241 -10.21 -0.54 1.10
CA ARG A 241 -8.95 -0.35 0.37
C ARG A 241 -8.81 1.08 -0.13
N THR A 242 -7.64 1.68 0.08
CA THR A 242 -7.31 3.02 -0.42
C THR A 242 -6.33 3.03 -1.58
N GLY A 243 -5.77 1.90 -2.02
CA GLY A 243 -4.94 1.80 -3.22
C GLY A 243 -3.52 2.40 -3.05
N ARG A 244 -2.55 1.90 -3.82
CA ARG A 244 -1.12 2.20 -3.59
C ARG A 244 -0.68 3.63 -3.91
N TYR A 245 -1.49 4.34 -4.70
CA TYR A 245 -1.23 5.70 -5.15
C TYR A 245 -1.92 6.75 -4.28
N MET A 246 -2.88 6.33 -3.45
CA MET A 246 -3.55 7.25 -2.54
C MET A 246 -2.54 7.76 -1.51
N PRO A 247 -2.44 9.07 -1.29
CA PRO A 247 -1.55 9.59 -0.27
C PRO A 247 -2.03 9.13 1.11
N ARG A 248 -1.11 8.68 1.96
CA ARG A 248 -1.42 8.33 3.36
C ARG A 248 -2.14 9.49 4.06
N LYS A 249 -3.11 9.18 4.91
CA LYS A 249 -3.98 10.14 5.63
C LYS A 249 -4.85 11.04 4.75
N CYS A 250 -4.87 10.86 3.43
CA CYS A 250 -5.78 11.62 2.57
C CYS A 250 -7.23 11.15 2.70
N VAL A 251 -7.41 9.89 3.08
CA VAL A 251 -8.70 9.25 3.31
C VAL A 251 -8.66 8.64 4.70
N GLN A 252 -9.75 8.83 5.45
CA GLN A 252 -9.92 8.27 6.79
C GLN A 252 -9.98 6.75 6.73
N ALA A 253 -9.44 6.08 7.75
CA ALA A 253 -9.53 4.63 7.83
C ALA A 253 -10.98 4.20 8.09
N VAL A 254 -11.44 3.20 7.33
CA VAL A 254 -12.79 2.63 7.49
C VAL A 254 -12.67 1.11 7.58
N LEU A 255 -13.28 0.53 8.61
CA LEU A 255 -13.29 -0.90 8.89
C LEU A 255 -14.72 -1.44 8.79
N MET A 256 -14.92 -2.48 8.01
CA MET A 256 -16.15 -3.29 8.01
C MET A 256 -15.95 -4.47 8.96
N THR A 257 -16.91 -4.72 9.85
CA THR A 257 -16.92 -5.87 10.77
C THR A 257 -18.23 -6.64 10.61
N TRP A 258 -18.22 -7.96 10.79
CA TRP A 258 -19.45 -8.77 10.82
C TRP A 258 -19.47 -9.69 12.05
N CYS A 259 -20.66 -9.87 12.63
CA CYS A 259 -20.87 -10.59 13.87
C CYS A 259 -21.92 -11.69 13.70
N GLU A 260 -22.08 -12.52 14.73
CA GLU A 260 -23.09 -13.60 14.75
C GLU A 260 -24.54 -13.12 14.70
N ASP A 261 -24.79 -11.84 14.98
CA ASP A 261 -26.11 -11.22 14.86
C ASP A 261 -26.50 -10.89 13.39
N ASN A 262 -25.77 -11.46 12.42
CA ASN A 262 -25.96 -11.26 10.99
C ASN A 262 -25.92 -9.81 10.53
N THR A 263 -25.36 -8.92 11.37
CA THR A 263 -25.27 -7.49 11.08
C THR A 263 -23.82 -7.11 10.83
N SER A 264 -23.57 -6.59 9.62
CA SER A 264 -22.30 -5.96 9.28
C SER A 264 -22.30 -4.49 9.71
N ARG A 265 -21.15 -3.97 10.09
CA ARG A 265 -21.01 -2.63 10.68
C ARG A 265 -19.82 -1.90 10.07
N ILE A 266 -20.04 -0.64 9.69
CA ILE A 266 -19.01 0.25 9.16
C ILE A 266 -18.53 1.15 10.30
N TRP A 267 -17.26 1.02 10.65
CA TRP A 267 -16.58 1.86 11.64
C TRP A 267 -15.64 2.82 10.92
N LYS A 268 -15.78 4.12 11.17
CA LYS A 268 -15.01 5.18 10.51
C LYS A 268 -14.14 5.93 11.52
N GLU A 269 -12.90 6.17 11.15
CA GLU A 269 -11.99 7.02 11.92
C GLU A 269 -12.58 8.44 12.04
N THR A 270 -12.72 8.91 13.27
CA THR A 270 -13.21 10.26 13.56
C THR A 270 -12.06 11.26 13.36
N PRO A 271 -12.23 12.30 12.52
CA PRO A 271 -11.20 13.31 12.36
C PRO A 271 -10.94 14.06 13.68
N PRO A 272 -9.69 14.47 13.95
CA PRO A 272 -9.39 15.42 15.01
C PRO A 272 -10.27 16.68 14.90
N PRO A 273 -10.69 17.30 16.02
CA PRO A 273 -11.55 18.49 16.01
C PRO A 273 -11.01 19.64 15.17
N GLU A 274 -9.68 19.78 15.08
CA GLU A 274 -9.01 20.81 14.27
C GLU A 274 -9.28 20.68 12.76
N LEU A 275 -9.56 19.46 12.27
CA LEU A 275 -9.92 19.19 10.88
C LEU A 275 -11.44 19.24 10.63
N ALA A 276 -12.27 19.13 11.68
CA ALA A 276 -13.72 19.23 11.60
C ALA A 276 -14.22 20.69 11.44
N MET A 277 -13.39 21.68 11.75
CA MET A 277 -13.73 23.12 11.79
C MET A 277 -13.46 23.87 10.47
N ILE A 278 -13.07 23.20 9.40
CA ILE A 278 -12.73 23.87 8.13
C ILE A 278 -14.00 24.00 7.27
N ASP A 279 -14.73 25.10 7.49
CA ASP A 279 -15.85 25.54 6.69
C ASP A 279 -15.43 25.70 5.21
N LEU A 280 -15.89 24.78 4.37
CA LEU A 280 -15.76 24.81 2.91
C LEU A 280 -17.14 24.82 2.25
N SER A 281 -18.13 25.43 2.90
CA SER A 281 -19.36 25.81 2.24
C SER A 281 -19.08 27.04 1.36
N GLY A 282 -18.68 26.78 0.12
CA GLY A 282 -18.78 27.76 -0.97
C GLY A 282 -20.23 28.00 -1.41
N ASP A 283 -21.17 28.02 -0.46
CA ASP A 283 -22.57 28.35 -0.66
C ASP A 283 -23.06 29.17 0.54
N GLY A 284 -22.49 30.36 0.67
CA GLY A 284 -23.01 31.42 1.52
C GLY A 284 -23.79 32.39 0.64
N GLY A 285 -25.08 32.51 0.89
CA GLY A 285 -25.86 33.64 0.40
C GLY A 285 -25.17 34.97 0.73
N GLU A 286 -25.18 35.87 -0.26
CA GLU A 286 -24.89 37.31 -0.22
C GLU A 286 -23.84 37.82 0.81
N PRO A 287 -22.63 38.21 0.34
CA PRO A 287 -21.66 38.90 1.16
C PRO A 287 -21.75 40.44 1.01
N SER A 288 -21.86 41.16 2.12
CA SER A 288 -21.57 42.60 2.13
C SER A 288 -20.06 42.81 1.98
N LEU A 289 -19.68 43.28 0.79
CA LEU A 289 -18.57 44.17 0.44
C LEU A 289 -17.27 44.10 1.28
N GLU A 290 -16.27 43.37 0.78
CA GLU A 290 -14.94 43.94 0.54
C GLU A 290 -14.10 43.03 -0.38
N ARG A 291 -13.68 43.60 -1.52
CA ARG A 291 -12.87 42.93 -2.54
C ARG A 291 -11.47 42.64 -2.01
N SER A 292 -11.10 41.37 -1.87
CA SER A 292 -9.71 40.94 -2.10
C SER A 292 -9.62 39.49 -2.60
N ARG A 293 -8.91 39.34 -3.72
CA ARG A 293 -8.42 38.15 -4.48
C ARG A 293 -8.80 36.74 -3.98
N PRO A 294 -9.21 35.80 -4.87
CA PRO A 294 -9.47 34.42 -4.49
C PRO A 294 -8.18 33.72 -4.06
N ARG A 295 -8.03 33.46 -2.76
CA ARG A 295 -6.93 32.65 -2.23
C ARG A 295 -7.25 31.17 -2.42
N LYS A 296 -6.49 30.49 -3.29
CA LYS A 296 -6.50 29.03 -3.47
C LYS A 296 -6.12 28.34 -2.14
N PHE A 297 -7.09 27.81 -1.39
CA PHE A 297 -6.86 27.31 -0.01
C PHE A 297 -6.77 25.78 0.15
N PHE A 298 -7.08 24.99 -0.88
CA PHE A 298 -6.87 23.52 -0.85
C PHE A 298 -5.37 23.11 -0.84
N GLY A 299 -4.45 24.04 -1.06
CA GLY A 299 -3.01 23.78 -1.22
C GLY A 299 -2.18 23.63 0.06
N LYS A 300 -2.77 23.68 1.27
CA LYS A 300 -1.99 23.56 2.53
C LYS A 300 -2.06 22.19 3.22
N HIS A 301 -3.18 21.47 3.12
CA HIS A 301 -3.34 20.18 3.83
C HIS A 301 -3.02 18.93 3.00
N ILE A 302 -3.07 19.03 1.67
CA ILE A 302 -2.52 18.02 0.78
C ILE A 302 -1.29 18.66 0.13
N ARG A 303 -0.09 18.34 0.60
CA ARG A 303 1.15 18.71 -0.11
C ARG A 303 1.22 17.87 -1.39
N VAL A 304 0.38 18.20 -2.37
CA VAL A 304 0.35 17.60 -3.72
C VAL A 304 1.76 17.53 -4.31
N LYS A 305 2.59 18.56 -4.05
CA LYS A 305 4.02 18.58 -4.41
C LYS A 305 4.87 17.45 -3.81
N LYS A 306 4.63 17.05 -2.54
CA LYS A 306 5.35 15.94 -1.88
C LYS A 306 4.82 14.59 -2.37
N THR A 307 3.50 14.48 -2.54
CA THR A 307 2.82 13.32 -3.13
C THR A 307 3.33 13.03 -4.55
N ARG A 308 3.41 14.05 -5.38
CA ARG A 308 3.94 13.97 -6.75
C ARG A 308 5.34 13.36 -6.80
N ASN A 309 6.27 13.84 -5.97
CA ASN A 309 7.63 13.28 -5.94
C ASN A 309 7.64 11.81 -5.50
N LYS A 310 6.76 11.40 -4.59
CA LYS A 310 6.61 9.99 -4.19
C LYS A 310 6.10 9.12 -5.32
N ILE A 311 5.07 9.58 -6.03
CA ILE A 311 4.48 8.81 -7.14
C ILE A 311 5.48 8.74 -8.33
N ILE A 312 6.20 9.82 -8.64
CA ILE A 312 7.29 9.82 -9.64
C ILE A 312 8.45 8.89 -9.21
N ASN A 313 8.78 8.84 -7.91
CA ASN A 313 9.82 7.92 -7.41
C ASN A 313 9.39 6.45 -7.47
N LYS A 314 8.11 6.10 -7.24
CA LYS A 314 7.59 4.74 -7.52
C LYS A 314 7.82 4.33 -8.97
N LEU A 315 7.75 5.30 -9.90
CA LEU A 315 7.84 5.09 -11.33
C LEU A 315 9.27 4.88 -11.85
N LYS A 316 10.26 5.55 -11.24
CA LYS A 316 11.68 5.28 -11.55
C LYS A 316 12.09 3.83 -11.24
N GLY A 317 11.37 3.14 -10.37
CA GLY A 317 11.57 1.72 -10.09
C GLY A 317 10.80 0.75 -11.00
N ILE A 318 9.87 1.24 -11.84
CA ILE A 318 9.02 0.42 -12.73
C ILE A 318 9.55 0.46 -14.18
N VAL A 319 10.36 1.45 -14.54
CA VAL A 319 10.97 1.53 -15.87
C VAL A 319 12.32 0.78 -15.85
N PRO A 320 12.51 -0.29 -16.63
CA PRO A 320 13.84 -0.84 -16.83
C PRO A 320 14.71 0.25 -17.47
N GLU A 321 15.74 0.71 -16.77
CA GLU A 321 16.75 1.56 -17.38
C GLU A 321 17.27 0.82 -18.63
N LYS A 322 17.18 1.46 -19.81
CA LYS A 322 17.94 1.02 -20.98
C LYS A 322 19.42 1.20 -20.63
N LYS A 323 20.01 0.18 -20.00
CA LYS A 323 21.43 0.13 -19.66
C LYS A 323 22.22 0.20 -20.97
N ARG A 324 23.11 1.18 -21.08
CA ARG A 324 24.12 1.22 -22.14
C ARG A 324 24.89 -0.10 -22.10
N ARG A 325 25.10 -0.74 -23.26
CA ARG A 325 25.93 -1.95 -23.38
C ARG A 325 27.30 -1.67 -22.79
N GLY A 326 27.72 -2.42 -21.78
CA GLY A 326 29.10 -2.40 -21.31
C GLY A 326 29.35 -2.76 -19.84
N GLU A 327 28.35 -2.72 -18.96
CA GLU A 327 28.58 -3.02 -17.53
C GLU A 327 27.84 -4.30 -17.13
N GLU A 328 28.59 -5.29 -16.63
CA GLU A 328 28.06 -6.48 -15.96
C GLU A 328 26.98 -6.11 -14.92
N PRO A 329 25.97 -6.98 -14.68
CA PRO A 329 25.04 -6.75 -13.59
C PRO A 329 25.81 -6.80 -12.27
N PRO A 330 25.74 -5.79 -11.40
CA PRO A 330 26.20 -5.99 -10.03
C PRO A 330 25.34 -7.10 -9.43
N LEU A 331 25.99 -8.20 -9.04
CA LEU A 331 25.45 -9.24 -8.17
C LEU A 331 24.60 -8.57 -7.08
N ALA A 332 23.34 -9.02 -6.97
CA ALA A 332 22.37 -8.70 -5.91
C ALA A 332 22.77 -7.49 -5.05
N LEU A 333 22.47 -6.27 -5.53
CA LEU A 333 22.57 -5.07 -4.72
C LEU A 333 21.72 -5.28 -3.45
N GLY A 334 22.39 -5.58 -2.34
CA GLY A 334 21.78 -6.00 -1.08
C GLY A 334 20.73 -5.01 -0.57
N LEU A 335 19.88 -5.48 0.35
CA LEU A 335 18.74 -4.76 0.95
C LEU A 335 19.00 -3.25 1.18
N ARG A 336 20.23 -2.86 1.55
CA ARG A 336 20.67 -1.47 1.77
C ARG A 336 20.46 -0.53 0.56
N ALA A 337 20.59 -1.00 -0.68
CA ALA A 337 20.42 -0.18 -1.88
C ALA A 337 18.94 0.04 -2.28
N GLN A 338 18.03 -0.81 -1.80
CA GLN A 338 16.59 -0.75 -2.08
C GLN A 338 15.81 0.02 -1.01
N ILE A 339 16.32 0.05 0.22
CA ILE A 339 15.69 0.72 1.38
C ILE A 339 15.44 2.21 1.11
N GLY A 340 16.39 2.93 0.51
CA GLY A 340 16.24 4.38 0.26
C GLY A 340 15.29 4.78 -0.88
N LYS A 341 14.73 3.82 -1.64
CA LYS A 341 13.93 4.10 -2.85
C LYS A 341 12.43 3.86 -2.65
N SER A 342 12.01 3.16 -1.59
CA SER A 342 10.59 2.95 -1.31
C SER A 342 9.94 4.22 -0.72
N PRO A 343 8.80 4.71 -1.26
CA PRO A 343 8.09 5.84 -0.67
C PRO A 343 7.56 5.54 0.72
N SER A 344 7.24 4.27 1.01
CA SER A 344 6.83 3.82 2.34
C SER A 344 7.97 3.92 3.36
N PHE A 345 9.22 3.78 2.91
CA PHE A 345 10.39 4.04 3.75
C PHE A 345 10.60 5.54 4.04
N SER A 346 10.41 6.39 3.03
CA SER A 346 10.45 7.86 3.22
C SER A 346 9.39 8.36 4.19
N ASP A 347 8.24 7.70 4.26
CA ASP A 347 7.16 8.02 5.19
C ASP A 347 7.44 7.56 6.62
N LEU A 348 8.17 6.45 6.77
CA LEU A 348 8.61 5.95 8.06
C LEU A 348 9.69 6.84 8.70
N GLN A 349 10.54 7.47 7.87
CA GLN A 349 11.53 8.46 8.32
C GLN A 349 10.93 9.83 8.62
N SER A 350 9.80 10.21 7.99
CA SER A 350 9.11 11.45 8.34
C SER A 350 8.31 11.27 9.63
N GLY A 351 9.00 11.24 10.77
CA GLY A 351 8.44 11.14 12.12
C GLY A 351 7.58 12.32 12.59
N HIS A 352 6.71 12.86 11.74
CA HIS A 352 5.87 14.04 12.03
C HIS A 352 4.38 13.73 12.08
N HIS A 353 4.00 12.53 12.49
CA HIS A 353 2.62 12.10 12.42
C HIS A 353 2.11 11.65 13.79
N SER A 354 1.75 12.65 14.61
CA SER A 354 1.03 12.50 15.88
C SER A 354 -0.32 11.85 15.67
N TYR A 355 -0.44 10.61 16.14
CA TYR A 355 -1.73 9.97 16.44
C TYR A 355 -1.96 10.15 17.93
N THR A 356 -2.63 11.23 18.30
CA THR A 356 -3.12 11.45 19.65
C THR A 356 -4.65 11.40 19.59
N ASN A 357 -5.27 10.72 20.54
CA ASN A 357 -6.73 10.61 20.65
C ASN A 357 -7.44 10.04 19.40
N ILE A 358 -6.94 8.91 18.86
CA ILE A 358 -7.64 8.19 17.78
C ILE A 358 -8.98 7.67 18.29
N GLN A 359 -10.03 7.88 17.50
CA GLN A 359 -11.36 7.37 17.77
C GLN A 359 -11.99 6.84 16.50
N PHE A 360 -12.85 5.84 16.66
CA PHE A 360 -13.69 5.30 15.60
C PHE A 360 -15.14 5.40 16.05
N HIS A 361 -16.02 5.83 15.15
CA HIS A 361 -17.45 5.84 15.38
C HIS A 361 -18.15 4.84 14.45
N LEU A 362 -19.28 4.31 14.91
CA LEU A 362 -20.16 3.50 14.08
C LEU A 362 -20.85 4.42 13.07
N ALA A 363 -20.53 4.26 11.80
CA ALA A 363 -21.04 5.09 10.70
C ALA A 363 -22.33 4.53 10.10
N ALA A 364 -22.44 3.20 9.97
CA ALA A 364 -23.61 2.54 9.45
C ALA A 364 -23.66 1.05 9.84
N THR A 365 -24.84 0.46 9.73
CA THR A 365 -25.10 -0.98 9.90
C THR A 365 -25.80 -1.53 8.67
N ILE A 366 -25.52 -2.78 8.33
CA ILE A 366 -26.08 -3.48 7.18
C ILE A 366 -26.61 -4.82 7.67
N ASN A 367 -27.87 -5.11 7.39
CA ASN A 367 -28.48 -6.39 7.71
C ASN A 367 -29.40 -6.80 6.56
N ALA A 368 -29.12 -7.98 5.98
CA ALA A 368 -29.83 -8.44 4.78
C ALA A 368 -31.33 -8.62 5.00
N GLU A 369 -31.76 -9.06 6.20
CA GLU A 369 -33.18 -9.28 6.50
C GLU A 369 -33.95 -7.97 6.60
N THR A 370 -33.36 -6.95 7.24
CA THR A 370 -34.00 -5.64 7.40
C THR A 370 -33.94 -4.80 6.12
N ASP A 371 -32.87 -4.96 5.35
CA ASP A 371 -32.62 -4.13 4.16
C ASP A 371 -33.26 -4.73 2.90
N CYS A 372 -33.35 -6.06 2.83
CA CYS A 372 -33.92 -6.79 1.70
C CYS A 372 -34.99 -7.78 2.18
N MET A 373 -36.24 -7.33 2.27
CA MET A 373 -37.41 -8.10 2.74
C MET A 373 -37.73 -9.39 1.96
N LEU A 374 -36.96 -9.71 0.91
CA LEU A 374 -37.15 -10.89 0.07
C LEU A 374 -36.17 -12.02 0.41
N VAL A 375 -35.15 -11.77 1.24
CA VAL A 375 -34.18 -12.83 1.61
C VAL A 375 -34.81 -13.81 2.60
N PRO A 376 -34.42 -15.10 2.57
CA PRO A 376 -34.89 -16.04 3.57
C PRO A 376 -34.29 -15.71 4.94
N SER A 377 -35.09 -15.86 6.00
CA SER A 377 -34.64 -15.53 7.34
C SER A 377 -33.51 -16.44 7.83
N MET A 378 -32.55 -15.83 8.53
CA MET A 378 -31.40 -16.44 9.17
C MET A 378 -31.64 -16.82 10.64
N GLU A 379 -32.77 -16.44 11.26
CA GLU A 379 -33.03 -16.67 12.70
C GLU A 379 -33.01 -18.17 13.10
N ASN A 380 -33.29 -19.08 12.15
CA ASN A 380 -33.37 -20.52 12.39
C ASN A 380 -32.11 -21.31 11.99
N GLY A 381 -31.00 -20.64 11.68
CA GLY A 381 -29.79 -21.36 11.33
C GLY A 381 -29.19 -22.08 12.53
N GLY A 382 -28.86 -23.36 12.35
CA GLY A 382 -28.13 -24.12 13.37
C GLY A 382 -26.72 -23.56 13.59
N VAL A 383 -26.02 -24.12 14.59
CA VAL A 383 -24.66 -23.75 15.04
C VAL A 383 -23.59 -23.72 13.92
N LEU A 384 -23.89 -24.28 12.74
CA LEU A 384 -23.01 -24.31 11.56
C LEU A 384 -23.29 -23.19 10.53
N GLN A 385 -24.30 -22.35 10.75
CA GLN A 385 -24.61 -21.25 9.82
C GLN A 385 -23.52 -20.18 9.89
N LYS A 386 -23.00 -19.78 8.72
CA LYS A 386 -22.07 -18.65 8.63
C LYS A 386 -22.84 -17.34 8.75
N PRO A 387 -22.31 -16.35 9.49
CA PRO A 387 -22.91 -15.03 9.55
C PRO A 387 -22.89 -14.35 8.18
N LEU A 388 -23.71 -13.32 8.03
CA LEU A 388 -23.69 -12.44 6.86
C LEU A 388 -22.35 -11.69 6.77
N CYS A 389 -21.55 -11.99 5.76
CA CYS A 389 -20.25 -11.35 5.52
C CYS A 389 -20.36 -10.32 4.39
N VAL A 390 -20.37 -9.03 4.72
CA VAL A 390 -20.38 -7.95 3.73
C VAL A 390 -18.96 -7.50 3.37
N HIS A 391 -18.69 -7.36 2.08
CA HIS A 391 -17.39 -7.05 1.51
C HIS A 391 -17.38 -5.76 0.71
N TRP A 392 -16.23 -5.08 0.66
CA TRP A 392 -16.02 -3.93 -0.21
C TRP A 392 -15.83 -4.38 -1.65
N LEU A 393 -16.57 -3.79 -2.60
CA LEU A 393 -16.28 -3.99 -4.02
C LEU A 393 -14.97 -3.31 -4.43
N ASN A 394 -14.53 -2.31 -3.64
CA ASN A 394 -13.32 -1.51 -3.90
C ASN A 394 -13.39 -0.72 -5.23
N ASN A 395 -14.60 -0.35 -5.68
CA ASN A 395 -14.83 0.39 -6.92
C ASN A 395 -14.08 1.73 -6.97
N LYS A 396 -13.99 2.44 -5.83
CA LYS A 396 -13.28 3.73 -5.77
C LYS A 396 -11.77 3.56 -5.85
N GLU A 397 -11.24 2.55 -5.16
CA GLU A 397 -9.83 2.16 -5.26
C GLU A 397 -9.45 1.88 -6.70
N LEU A 398 -10.23 1.06 -7.39
CA LEU A 398 -10.01 0.71 -8.78
C LEU A 398 -9.98 1.95 -9.70
N VAL A 399 -11.02 2.80 -9.61
CA VAL A 399 -11.13 4.01 -10.45
C VAL A 399 -9.98 4.97 -10.17
N PHE A 400 -9.62 5.17 -8.90
CA PHE A 400 -8.52 6.05 -8.52
C PHE A 400 -7.17 5.52 -8.99
N SER A 401 -6.91 4.21 -8.82
CA SER A 401 -5.66 3.58 -9.23
C SER A 401 -5.47 3.65 -10.76
N ILE A 402 -6.52 3.36 -11.55
CA ILE A 402 -6.48 3.51 -13.01
C ILE A 402 -6.23 4.97 -13.41
N GLY A 403 -6.91 5.91 -12.74
CA GLY A 403 -6.71 7.34 -12.97
C GLY A 403 -5.27 7.77 -12.70
N ALA A 404 -4.72 7.38 -11.55
CA ALA A 404 -3.35 7.69 -11.15
C ALA A 404 -2.32 7.09 -12.11
N GLU A 405 -2.51 5.86 -12.57
CA GLU A 405 -1.66 5.21 -13.58
C GLU A 405 -1.65 5.96 -14.91
N LYS A 406 -2.82 6.41 -15.37
CA LYS A 406 -2.92 7.24 -16.56
C LYS A 406 -2.17 8.56 -16.42
N LEU A 407 -2.32 9.24 -15.27
CA LEU A 407 -1.60 10.48 -14.99
C LEU A 407 -0.08 10.27 -14.99
N LEU A 408 0.37 9.12 -14.48
CA LEU A 408 1.78 8.77 -14.46
C LEU A 408 2.35 8.47 -15.85
N ALA A 409 1.60 7.73 -16.67
CA ALA A 409 1.98 7.44 -18.04
C ALA A 409 2.12 8.74 -18.86
N GLU A 410 1.15 9.66 -18.73
CA GLU A 410 1.20 10.97 -19.39
C GLU A 410 2.42 11.80 -18.94
N ALA A 411 2.74 11.77 -17.65
CA ALA A 411 3.91 12.48 -17.11
C ALA A 411 5.23 11.95 -17.72
N LEU A 412 5.38 10.62 -17.85
CA LEU A 412 6.57 10.01 -18.45
C LEU A 412 6.77 10.36 -19.91
N ILE A 413 5.69 10.30 -20.69
CA ILE A 413 5.73 10.65 -22.12
C ILE A 413 6.19 12.11 -22.27
N SER A 414 5.63 13.02 -21.44
CA SER A 414 6.01 14.43 -21.46
C SER A 414 7.47 14.70 -21.06
N GLU A 415 8.07 13.86 -20.20
CA GLU A 415 9.51 13.96 -19.87
C GLU A 415 10.40 13.42 -20.99
N ASN A 416 9.98 12.36 -21.68
CA ASN A 416 10.74 11.76 -22.78
C ASN A 416 10.76 12.68 -24.03
N ASP A 417 9.65 13.35 -24.32
CA ASP A 417 9.58 14.34 -25.41
C ASP A 417 10.52 15.54 -25.16
N ARG A 418 10.66 15.97 -23.89
CA ARG A 418 11.61 17.02 -23.50
C ARG A 418 13.07 16.59 -23.63
N ARG A 419 13.40 15.32 -23.36
CA ARG A 419 14.75 14.79 -23.57
C ARG A 419 15.08 14.66 -25.06
N SER A 420 14.08 14.35 -25.88
CA SER A 420 14.23 14.21 -27.33
C SER A 420 14.37 15.59 -28.02
N ALA A 421 13.68 16.62 -27.52
CA ALA A 421 13.77 17.99 -28.04
C ALA A 421 15.08 18.73 -27.70
N ASN A 422 15.85 18.25 -26.72
CA ASN A 422 17.15 18.83 -26.34
C ASN A 422 18.35 18.20 -27.08
N VAL A 423 18.12 17.26 -27.99
CA VAL A 423 19.14 16.70 -28.88
C VAL A 423 18.84 17.13 -30.30
N SER A 424 19.10 18.41 -30.60
CA SER A 424 19.16 18.89 -31.97
C SER A 424 20.42 18.32 -32.64
N PRO A 425 20.34 17.65 -33.80
CA PRO A 425 21.53 17.22 -34.53
C PRO A 425 22.19 18.45 -35.19
N CYS A 426 23.40 18.81 -34.76
CA CYS A 426 24.30 19.56 -35.62
C CYS A 426 24.75 18.61 -36.74
N GLU A 427 24.11 18.69 -37.91
CA GLU A 427 24.60 18.00 -39.10
C GLU A 427 25.79 18.77 -39.68
N ASN A 428 26.97 18.19 -39.51
CA ASN A 428 28.14 18.46 -40.32
C ASN A 428 27.90 17.86 -41.71
N THR A 429 27.79 18.70 -42.74
CA THR A 429 27.93 18.26 -44.13
C THR A 429 29.26 18.76 -44.69
N GLU A 430 30.18 17.80 -44.86
CA GLU A 430 31.41 17.95 -45.63
C GLU A 430 31.06 18.12 -47.12
N THR A 431 31.67 19.10 -47.78
CA THR A 431 31.73 19.18 -49.25
C THR A 431 33.11 19.69 -49.66
N GLU A 432 33.88 18.87 -50.39
CA GLU A 432 35.20 19.20 -50.95
C GLU A 432 35.11 19.82 -52.35
N TYR A 433 36.19 20.57 -52.69
CA TYR A 433 36.65 21.15 -53.98
C TYR A 433 36.44 22.66 -54.26
N SER A 434 37.37 23.48 -53.72
CA SER A 434 38.32 24.48 -54.33
C SER A 434 37.96 25.39 -55.54
N PRO A 435 38.67 26.54 -55.79
CA PRO A 435 39.30 27.53 -54.89
C PRO A 435 39.17 29.06 -55.31
N SER A 436 39.46 29.95 -54.33
CA SER A 436 40.09 31.32 -54.41
C SER A 436 39.27 32.58 -54.83
N PRO A 437 39.74 33.84 -54.56
CA PRO A 437 40.19 34.39 -53.27
C PRO A 437 39.70 35.84 -52.95
N SER A 438 39.96 36.30 -51.72
CA SER A 438 40.21 37.68 -51.22
C SER A 438 39.33 38.04 -50.01
N ASN A 439 39.67 38.91 -49.07
CA ASN A 439 40.87 39.40 -48.38
C ASN A 439 40.31 40.38 -47.30
N SER A 440 41.09 40.76 -46.27
CA SER A 440 40.81 41.79 -45.23
C SER A 440 39.87 41.37 -44.06
N GLN A 441 40.43 41.16 -42.85
CA GLN A 441 40.68 42.13 -41.74
C GLN A 441 39.40 42.47 -40.95
N GLN A 442 39.24 41.96 -39.71
CA GLN A 442 39.59 42.61 -38.41
C GLN A 442 38.54 43.70 -38.06
N GLU A 443 37.72 43.61 -37.00
CA GLU A 443 37.97 43.91 -35.57
C GLU A 443 36.68 43.53 -34.77
N ARG A 444 36.70 42.75 -33.68
CA ARG A 444 36.88 43.10 -32.25
C ARG A 444 36.04 44.28 -31.73
N SER A 445 35.08 44.03 -30.83
CA SER A 445 34.87 44.84 -29.60
C SER A 445 33.83 44.23 -28.65
N GLU A 446 34.11 44.42 -27.36
CA GLU A 446 33.43 43.96 -26.15
C GLU A 446 32.30 44.90 -25.66
N TRP A 447 31.58 44.41 -24.64
CA TRP A 447 30.91 45.11 -23.52
C TRP A 447 29.38 45.34 -23.49
N ALA A 448 28.77 44.64 -22.52
CA ALA A 448 27.99 45.14 -21.36
C ALA A 448 26.55 45.71 -21.48
N THR A 449 25.74 45.24 -20.51
CA THR A 449 24.65 45.91 -19.75
C THR A 449 23.35 46.35 -20.45
N ASN A 450 22.22 45.72 -20.12
CA ASN A 450 21.19 46.23 -19.19
C ASN A 450 19.78 45.64 -19.39
N ALA A 451 19.11 45.52 -18.24
CA ALA A 451 17.72 45.16 -17.98
C ALA A 451 16.67 45.79 -18.92
N PHE A 452 15.58 45.06 -19.17
CA PHE A 452 14.23 45.47 -18.76
C PHE A 452 13.27 44.25 -18.82
N GLY A 453 12.55 44.01 -17.72
CA GLY A 453 11.69 42.85 -17.52
C GLY A 453 10.49 42.84 -18.47
N SER A 454 10.40 41.80 -19.29
CA SER A 454 9.21 41.47 -20.06
C SER A 454 8.28 40.63 -19.18
N VAL A 455 7.08 41.15 -18.94
CA VAL A 455 5.96 40.47 -18.30
C VAL A 455 5.57 39.29 -19.18
N CYS A 456 6.08 38.10 -18.85
CA CYS A 456 5.69 36.87 -19.53
C CYS A 456 4.45 36.29 -18.84
N SER A 457 3.40 36.11 -19.63
CA SER A 457 2.16 35.44 -19.26
C SER A 457 2.43 34.05 -18.68
N ASP A 458 1.90 33.81 -17.48
CA ASP A 458 1.94 32.52 -16.79
C ASP A 458 1.18 31.46 -17.60
N SER A 459 1.88 30.76 -18.49
CA SER A 459 1.42 29.43 -18.94
C SER A 459 1.65 28.45 -17.79
N PRO A 460 0.64 27.66 -17.38
CA PRO A 460 0.81 26.73 -16.27
C PRO A 460 1.90 25.73 -16.64
N SER A 461 2.89 25.57 -15.76
CA SER A 461 3.94 24.60 -16.00
C SER A 461 3.31 23.20 -16.08
N SER A 462 3.92 22.27 -16.81
CA SER A 462 3.49 20.86 -16.80
C SER A 462 3.44 20.27 -15.38
N LYS A 463 4.12 20.93 -14.42
CA LYS A 463 4.05 20.60 -13.01
C LYS A 463 2.69 20.98 -12.40
N ASP A 464 2.17 22.16 -12.71
CA ASP A 464 0.88 22.62 -12.20
C ASP A 464 -0.30 21.81 -12.79
N ILE A 465 -0.16 21.32 -14.02
CA ILE A 465 -1.21 20.50 -14.67
C ILE A 465 -1.40 19.15 -13.99
N LEU A 466 -0.32 18.45 -13.64
CA LEU A 466 -0.42 17.15 -12.94
C LEU A 466 -1.03 17.32 -11.54
N ASP A 467 -0.67 18.39 -10.85
CA ASP A 467 -1.20 18.69 -9.52
C ASP A 467 -2.73 18.94 -9.60
N VAL A 468 -3.20 19.67 -10.61
CA VAL A 468 -4.64 19.87 -10.88
C VAL A 468 -5.34 18.54 -11.22
N LYS A 469 -4.74 17.71 -12.08
CA LYS A 469 -5.33 16.41 -12.44
C LYS A 469 -5.43 15.47 -11.23
N LEU A 470 -4.44 15.47 -10.34
CA LEU A 470 -4.50 14.70 -9.10
C LEU A 470 -5.59 15.22 -8.15
N GLU A 471 -5.74 16.54 -8.04
CA GLU A 471 -6.82 17.16 -7.25
C GLU A 471 -8.21 16.77 -7.78
N ILE A 472 -8.38 16.65 -9.11
CA ILE A 472 -9.62 16.16 -9.72
C ILE A 472 -9.90 14.71 -9.30
N LEU A 473 -8.91 13.82 -9.37
CA LEU A 473 -9.08 12.42 -8.94
C LEU A 473 -9.45 12.31 -7.45
N LEU A 474 -8.81 13.11 -6.59
CA LEU A 474 -9.14 13.14 -5.16
C LEU A 474 -10.55 13.66 -4.91
N ARG A 475 -11.00 14.70 -5.64
CA ARG A 475 -12.39 15.17 -5.56
C ARG A 475 -13.40 14.13 -6.05
N GLN A 476 -13.05 13.39 -7.09
CA GLN A 476 -13.88 12.30 -7.60
C GLN A 476 -13.99 11.17 -6.57
N TRP A 477 -12.90 10.85 -5.84
CA TRP A 477 -12.97 9.94 -4.71
C TRP A 477 -14.00 10.42 -3.69
N THR A 478 -13.87 11.63 -3.15
CA THR A 478 -14.76 12.12 -2.09
C THR A 478 -16.23 12.16 -2.50
N ARG A 479 -16.53 12.43 -3.78
CA ARG A 479 -17.91 12.56 -4.28
C ARG A 479 -18.54 11.25 -4.76
N SER A 480 -17.75 10.20 -4.98
CA SER A 480 -18.27 8.92 -5.46
C SER A 480 -18.73 8.04 -4.31
N HIS A 481 -19.71 7.17 -4.60
CA HIS A 481 -20.25 6.21 -3.64
C HIS A 481 -19.41 4.94 -3.61
N ASP A 482 -19.27 4.34 -2.44
CA ASP A 482 -18.72 3.00 -2.31
C ASP A 482 -19.81 1.96 -2.60
N ILE A 483 -19.42 0.85 -3.20
CA ILE A 483 -20.32 -0.30 -3.40
C ILE A 483 -19.84 -1.42 -2.48
N ILE A 484 -20.78 -2.00 -1.75
CA ILE A 484 -20.56 -3.17 -0.91
C ILE A 484 -21.49 -4.30 -1.35
N PHE A 485 -21.06 -5.53 -1.13
CA PHE A 485 -21.81 -6.70 -1.56
C PHE A 485 -21.67 -7.86 -0.58
N THR A 486 -22.59 -8.81 -0.65
CA THR A 486 -22.49 -10.10 0.03
C THR A 486 -23.15 -11.19 -0.79
N VAL A 487 -22.70 -12.42 -0.60
CA VAL A 487 -23.41 -13.60 -1.07
C VAL A 487 -24.20 -14.13 0.11
N HIS A 488 -25.53 -14.09 0.01
CA HIS A 488 -26.41 -14.47 1.09
C HIS A 488 -26.19 -15.94 1.48
N PRO A 489 -25.94 -16.26 2.75
CA PRO A 489 -25.39 -17.56 3.15
C PRO A 489 -26.37 -18.73 3.01
N LEU A 490 -27.69 -18.48 2.89
CA LEU A 490 -28.70 -19.53 2.78
C LEU A 490 -29.06 -19.89 1.35
N ASP A 491 -29.27 -18.91 0.48
CA ASP A 491 -29.79 -19.10 -0.88
C ASP A 491 -28.77 -18.75 -1.96
N GLY A 492 -27.59 -18.21 -1.57
CA GLY A 492 -26.53 -17.84 -2.49
C GLY A 492 -26.81 -16.59 -3.33
N SER A 493 -27.87 -15.83 -3.02
CA SER A 493 -28.19 -14.62 -3.78
C SER A 493 -27.14 -13.52 -3.58
N LEU A 494 -26.80 -12.79 -4.65
CA LEU A 494 -25.84 -11.69 -4.57
C LEU A 494 -26.59 -10.41 -4.22
N LEU A 495 -26.32 -9.87 -3.03
CA LEU A 495 -26.92 -8.62 -2.55
C LEU A 495 -25.90 -7.49 -2.68
N THR A 496 -26.37 -6.31 -3.08
CA THR A 496 -25.52 -5.11 -3.19
C THR A 496 -26.16 -3.90 -2.53
N TRP A 497 -25.32 -3.03 -1.97
CA TRP A 497 -25.71 -1.75 -1.40
C TRP A 497 -24.77 -0.65 -1.88
N THR A 498 -25.28 0.58 -1.93
CA THR A 498 -24.49 1.79 -2.10
C THR A 498 -24.28 2.46 -0.75
N VAL A 499 -23.05 2.92 -0.52
CA VAL A 499 -22.68 3.73 0.65
C VAL A 499 -22.36 5.13 0.16
N GLU A 500 -23.21 6.09 0.50
CA GLU A 500 -23.05 7.49 0.14
C GLU A 500 -22.44 8.29 1.29
N TRP A 501 -21.80 9.41 0.95
CA TRP A 501 -21.27 10.39 1.92
C TRP A 501 -20.24 9.85 2.92
N LEU A 502 -19.69 8.66 2.69
CA LEU A 502 -18.71 8.04 3.59
C LEU A 502 -17.46 8.89 3.79
N ASP A 503 -17.03 9.64 2.77
CA ASP A 503 -15.87 10.55 2.83
C ASP A 503 -16.27 12.02 3.07
N ASP A 504 -17.57 12.32 3.21
CA ASP A 504 -18.03 13.66 3.56
C ASP A 504 -17.80 13.90 5.06
N LEU A 505 -17.39 15.12 5.40
CA LEU A 505 -17.16 15.54 6.79
C LEU A 505 -18.42 16.12 7.45
N HIS A 506 -19.39 16.57 6.65
CA HIS A 506 -20.57 17.29 7.11
C HIS A 506 -21.85 16.45 7.01
N ARG A 507 -21.85 15.43 6.15
CA ARG A 507 -22.99 14.53 5.95
C ARG A 507 -22.74 13.21 6.67
N GLN A 508 -23.80 12.69 7.29
CA GLN A 508 -23.76 11.34 7.81
C GLN A 508 -23.75 10.35 6.64
N PRO A 509 -22.91 9.31 6.69
CA PRO A 509 -22.93 8.24 5.70
C PRO A 509 -24.30 7.56 5.65
N THR A 510 -24.77 7.26 4.45
CA THR A 510 -26.04 6.56 4.23
C THR A 510 -25.79 5.27 3.48
N VAL A 511 -26.48 4.20 3.88
CA VAL A 511 -26.41 2.90 3.20
C VAL A 511 -27.77 2.58 2.63
N SER A 512 -27.82 2.26 1.34
CA SER A 512 -29.05 1.97 0.62
C SER A 512 -28.95 0.64 -0.10
N PHE A 513 -29.91 -0.26 0.15
CA PHE A 513 -30.01 -1.50 -0.62
C PHE A 513 -30.23 -1.18 -2.10
N THR A 514 -29.48 -1.84 -2.96
CA THR A 514 -29.44 -1.53 -4.40
C THR A 514 -30.05 -2.65 -5.22
N SER A 515 -29.61 -3.89 -5.03
CA SER A 515 -30.10 -5.02 -5.84
C SER A 515 -29.86 -6.37 -5.20
N ARG A 516 -30.65 -7.35 -5.65
CA ARG A 516 -30.47 -8.79 -5.45
C ARG A 516 -30.44 -9.47 -6.80
N PHE A 517 -29.43 -10.30 -7.04
CA PHE A 517 -29.28 -11.11 -8.24
C PHE A 517 -29.41 -12.60 -7.94
#